data_AF-A0A2H6ET29-F1
#
_entry.id   AF-A0A2H6ET29-F1
#
_cell.length_a   1.000
_cell.length_b   1.000
_cell.length_c   1.000
_cell.angle_alpha   90.00
_cell.angle_beta   90.00
_cell.angle_gamma   90.00
#
_symmetry.space_group_name_H-M   'P 1'
#
loop_
_entity.id
_entity.type
_entity.pdbx_description
1 polymer ?
#
loop_
_entity_poly.entity_id
_entity_poly.type
_entity_poly.pdbx_seq_one_letter_code
_entity_poly.pdbx_strand_id
1 'polypeptide(L)'
;MNPLNDYRLKEVLTKIVENTYTDGDLLHFIDFLEKIASGFLRFLQMNGKKIALSGGIAPGDFYQIAIDCIAPLFQRNGKREFVVLRKYFEPIFASDGSIDDLKLFIELKRLVIRSTQQELIRIFRERDPEGARILRNIRNAIQKASDLLMFENMSRNYVISTLNLQDPVLFQQLKNKKIDIHYPIIQEKLRRDLPLIPAVDLKNAYLGNYSPYKPFPALIRNLLKIVSAKTAFANYLTVDQIVYLTKDFKQKEIPFSEFRNPVFTETPEDTYQKKRLIEIQQRTIKRISDIIPEKYGHKADYPPEVISAFKKALINYTENYIQDRKKISHFHLLRASLPSLTFQDYRKNYRNAFEYLVKIVRRELSEEATTIL
;
A
#
# COMPACT_ATOMS: atom_id res chain seq x y z
N MET A 1 -0.95 -4.33 36.33
CA MET A 1 -2.33 -3.82 36.45
C MET A 1 -3.09 -4.23 35.21
N ASN A 2 -4.22 -4.92 35.36
CA ASN A 2 -5.03 -5.34 34.23
C ASN A 2 -5.84 -4.12 33.76
N PRO A 3 -5.55 -3.49 32.60
CA PRO A 3 -6.23 -2.28 32.15
C PRO A 3 -7.74 -2.49 31.89
N LEU A 4 -8.19 -3.74 31.95
CA LEU A 4 -9.58 -4.17 31.86
C LEU A 4 -10.43 -3.85 33.10
N ASN A 5 -9.84 -3.72 34.31
CA ASN A 5 -10.65 -3.58 35.53
C ASN A 5 -11.08 -2.13 35.86
N ASP A 6 -10.42 -1.13 35.29
CA ASP A 6 -10.76 0.29 35.52
C ASP A 6 -11.57 0.91 34.37
N TYR A 7 -11.67 0.20 33.24
CA TYR A 7 -12.31 0.73 32.05
C TYR A 7 -13.76 0.24 32.00
N ARG A 8 -14.70 1.13 32.33
CA ARG A 8 -16.15 0.93 32.12
C ARG A 8 -16.47 0.95 30.62
N LEU A 9 -15.94 -0.02 29.89
CA LEU A 9 -15.92 -0.04 28.43
C LEU A 9 -17.33 -0.03 27.86
N LYS A 10 -18.23 -0.82 28.44
CA LYS A 10 -19.65 -0.81 28.12
C LYS A 10 -20.25 0.58 28.27
N GLU A 11 -20.02 1.24 29.41
CA GLU A 11 -20.55 2.59 29.67
C GLU A 11 -20.08 3.60 28.61
N VAL A 12 -18.78 3.63 28.32
CA VAL A 12 -18.20 4.56 27.33
C VAL A 12 -18.71 4.26 25.92
N LEU A 13 -18.76 2.99 25.50
CA LEU A 13 -19.26 2.61 24.18
C LEU A 13 -20.75 2.92 24.03
N THR A 14 -21.57 2.68 25.06
CA THR A 14 -22.99 3.04 25.06
C THR A 14 -23.16 4.55 24.88
N LYS A 15 -22.44 5.37 25.66
CA LYS A 15 -22.47 6.83 25.51
C LYS A 15 -22.02 7.30 24.12
N ILE A 16 -21.01 6.65 23.53
CA ILE A 16 -20.53 6.95 22.17
C ILE A 16 -21.60 6.62 21.12
N VAL A 17 -22.27 5.47 21.24
CA VAL A 17 -23.33 5.03 20.32
C VAL A 17 -24.57 5.92 20.44
N GLU A 18 -24.94 6.30 21.65
CA GLU A 18 -26.08 7.18 21.97
C GLU A 18 -25.78 8.66 21.77
N ASN A 19 -24.54 9.03 21.47
CA ASN A 19 -24.07 10.41 21.32
C ASN A 19 -24.24 11.27 22.60
N THR A 20 -24.08 10.65 23.78
CA THR A 20 -24.21 11.26 25.12
C THR A 20 -22.87 11.32 25.88
N TYR A 21 -21.74 11.12 25.18
CA TYR A 21 -20.39 11.14 25.74
C TYR A 21 -19.89 12.56 26.08
N THR A 22 -18.97 12.64 27.03
CA THR A 22 -18.19 13.85 27.33
C THR A 22 -16.88 13.88 26.55
N ASP A 23 -16.23 15.04 26.49
CA ASP A 23 -14.88 15.15 25.89
C ASP A 23 -13.86 14.28 26.63
N GLY A 24 -14.00 14.13 27.95
CA GLY A 24 -13.18 13.23 28.76
C GLY A 24 -13.36 11.76 28.38
N ASP A 25 -14.62 11.31 28.24
CA ASP A 25 -14.93 9.93 27.77
C ASP A 25 -14.27 9.66 26.41
N LEU A 26 -14.35 10.64 25.51
CA LEU A 26 -13.80 10.51 24.16
C LEU A 26 -12.27 10.46 24.15
N LEU A 27 -11.60 11.33 24.91
CA LEU A 27 -10.14 11.34 25.02
C LEU A 27 -9.62 10.03 25.58
N HIS A 28 -10.21 9.54 26.67
CA HIS A 28 -9.86 8.24 27.23
C HIS A 28 -10.08 7.10 26.24
N PHE A 29 -11.17 7.15 25.47
CA PHE A 29 -11.46 6.14 24.47
C PHE A 29 -10.45 6.16 23.32
N ILE A 30 -10.06 7.34 22.84
CA ILE A 30 -9.01 7.49 21.83
C ILE A 30 -7.69 6.90 22.33
N ASP A 31 -7.26 7.24 23.55
CA ASP A 31 -6.04 6.71 24.16
C ASP A 31 -6.10 5.18 24.30
N PHE A 32 -7.28 4.64 24.61
CA PHE A 32 -7.46 3.19 24.70
C PHE A 32 -7.33 2.51 23.33
N LEU A 33 -7.96 3.05 22.28
CA LEU A 33 -7.86 2.50 20.92
C LEU A 33 -6.44 2.64 20.38
N GLU A 34 -5.76 3.75 20.68
CA GLU A 34 -4.36 3.98 20.31
C GLU A 34 -3.47 2.90 20.91
N LYS A 35 -3.60 2.58 22.20
CA LYS A 35 -2.80 1.53 22.85
C LYS A 35 -2.98 0.17 22.18
N ILE A 36 -4.22 -0.16 21.78
CA ILE A 36 -4.51 -1.40 21.03
C ILE A 36 -3.82 -1.37 19.66
N ALA A 37 -3.97 -0.28 18.91
CA ALA A 37 -3.38 -0.12 17.58
C ALA A 37 -1.85 -0.12 17.62
N SER A 38 -1.23 0.67 18.50
CA SER A 38 0.21 0.69 18.74
C SER A 38 0.76 -0.65 19.18
N GLY A 39 0.07 -1.36 20.09
CA GLY A 39 0.43 -2.72 20.49
C GLY A 39 0.43 -3.69 19.30
N PHE A 40 -0.58 -3.60 18.44
CA PHE A 40 -0.65 -4.39 17.22
C PHE A 40 0.45 -4.03 16.20
N LEU A 41 0.77 -2.75 16.02
CA LEU A 41 1.86 -2.31 15.15
C LEU A 41 3.21 -2.80 15.65
N ARG A 42 3.46 -2.75 16.96
CA ARG A 42 4.68 -3.32 17.57
C ARG A 42 4.77 -4.83 17.35
N PHE A 43 3.66 -5.55 17.52
CA PHE A 43 3.59 -6.98 17.22
C PHE A 43 3.93 -7.27 15.75
N LEU A 44 3.40 -6.50 14.81
CA LEU A 44 3.73 -6.63 13.39
C LEU A 44 5.22 -6.33 13.11
N GLN A 45 5.80 -5.34 13.79
CA GLN A 45 7.22 -4.99 13.68
C GLN A 45 8.13 -6.06 14.25
N MET A 46 7.80 -6.64 15.41
CA MET A 46 8.51 -7.77 16.01
C MET A 46 8.45 -9.00 15.07
N ASN A 47 7.31 -9.19 14.42
CA ASN A 47 7.15 -10.15 13.33
C ASN A 47 7.75 -9.64 12.01
N GLY A 48 8.66 -8.67 12.03
CA GLY A 48 9.50 -8.16 10.94
C GLY A 48 8.80 -7.49 9.76
N LYS A 49 7.55 -7.02 9.93
CA LYS A 49 7.01 -6.02 9.00
C LYS A 49 7.70 -4.69 9.26
N LYS A 50 8.26 -4.06 8.22
CA LYS A 50 8.91 -2.76 8.33
C LYS A 50 7.85 -1.66 8.36
N ILE A 51 7.37 -1.29 9.54
CA ILE A 51 6.35 -0.26 9.73
C ILE A 51 7.00 1.12 9.94
N ALA A 52 8.13 1.16 10.65
CA ALA A 52 8.86 2.40 10.92
C ALA A 52 9.48 3.01 9.66
N LEU A 53 9.41 4.33 9.55
CA LEU A 53 9.99 5.15 8.48
C LEU A 53 11.47 5.37 8.79
N SER A 54 12.36 4.62 8.14
CA SER A 54 13.79 4.95 8.03
C SER A 54 14.62 4.95 9.32
N GLY A 55 15.53 3.97 9.45
CA GLY A 55 16.81 4.14 10.17
C GLY A 55 16.80 4.19 11.70
N GLY A 56 15.64 4.26 12.37
CA GLY A 56 15.57 4.21 13.82
C GLY A 56 14.13 4.25 14.30
N ILE A 57 13.87 3.59 15.43
CA ILE A 57 12.55 3.62 16.09
C ILE A 57 12.59 4.83 17.03
N ALA A 58 12.07 5.98 16.61
CA ALA A 58 11.64 6.96 17.60
C ALA A 58 10.36 6.42 18.25
N PRO A 59 10.27 6.33 19.60
CA PRO A 59 9.08 5.81 20.29
C PRO A 59 7.76 6.49 19.87
N GLY A 60 7.82 7.73 19.37
CA GLY A 60 6.67 8.49 18.88
C GLY A 60 6.13 8.07 17.51
N ASP A 61 6.87 7.30 16.71
CA ASP A 61 6.44 6.95 15.35
C ASP A 61 5.22 6.02 15.34
N PHE A 62 5.17 5.08 16.28
CA PHE A 62 4.04 4.14 16.39
C PHE A 62 2.77 4.84 16.86
N TYR A 63 2.89 5.78 17.80
CA TYR A 63 1.77 6.58 18.28
C TYR A 63 1.12 7.35 17.13
N GLN A 64 1.91 8.08 16.35
CA GLN A 64 1.37 8.88 15.23
C GLN A 64 0.71 7.98 14.17
N ILE A 65 1.34 6.85 13.83
CA ILE A 65 0.76 5.90 12.86
C ILE A 65 -0.50 5.24 13.44
N ALA A 66 -0.55 4.95 14.74
CA ALA A 66 -1.72 4.38 15.39
C ALA A 66 -2.90 5.36 15.37
N ILE A 67 -2.66 6.64 15.68
CA ILE A 67 -3.67 7.71 15.57
C ILE A 67 -4.22 7.80 14.15
N ASP A 68 -3.34 7.84 13.14
CA ASP A 68 -3.77 7.84 11.73
C ASP A 68 -4.62 6.61 11.36
N CYS A 69 -4.27 5.45 11.93
CA CYS A 69 -4.96 4.17 11.70
C CYS A 69 -6.37 4.09 12.32
N ILE A 70 -6.58 4.75 13.47
CA ILE A 70 -7.88 4.74 14.16
C ILE A 70 -8.76 5.94 13.81
N ALA A 71 -8.19 7.01 13.26
CA ALA A 71 -8.92 8.23 12.87
C ALA A 71 -10.21 7.97 12.06
N PRO A 72 -10.27 7.01 11.10
CA PRO A 72 -11.50 6.72 10.37
C PRO A 72 -12.66 6.22 11.26
N LEU A 73 -12.36 5.57 12.40
CA LEU A 73 -13.38 5.11 13.35
C LEU A 73 -14.15 6.30 13.97
N PHE A 74 -13.51 7.45 14.05
CA PHE A 74 -14.05 8.68 14.63
C PHE A 74 -14.72 9.60 13.59
N GLN A 75 -15.01 9.09 12.39
CA GLN A 75 -15.77 9.86 11.39
C GLN A 75 -17.18 10.18 11.90
N ARG A 76 -17.51 11.48 11.91
CA ARG A 76 -18.82 12.00 12.30
C ARG A 76 -19.67 12.37 11.09
N ASN A 77 -20.99 12.19 11.21
CA ASN A 77 -21.95 12.73 10.25
C ASN A 77 -22.40 14.16 10.62
N GLY A 78 -23.34 14.74 9.86
CA GLY A 78 -23.90 16.07 10.14
C GLY A 78 -24.62 16.20 11.49
N LYS A 79 -24.99 15.07 12.12
CA LYS A 79 -25.61 15.01 13.46
C LYS A 79 -24.57 14.79 14.58
N ARG A 80 -23.28 14.84 14.26
CA ARG A 80 -22.15 14.55 15.17
C ARG A 80 -22.05 13.10 15.67
N GLU A 81 -22.79 12.17 15.06
CA GLU A 81 -22.77 10.76 15.43
C GLU A 81 -21.56 10.05 14.81
N PHE A 82 -20.91 9.16 15.57
CA PHE A 82 -19.81 8.34 15.08
C PHE A 82 -20.30 7.18 14.21
N VAL A 83 -20.31 7.39 12.90
CA VAL A 83 -20.97 6.49 11.93
C VAL A 83 -20.42 5.06 11.99
N VAL A 84 -19.10 4.91 12.06
CA VAL A 84 -18.44 3.60 12.02
C VAL A 84 -18.65 2.84 13.33
N LEU A 85 -18.40 3.49 14.46
CA LEU A 85 -18.56 2.89 15.79
C LEU A 85 -20.02 2.50 16.05
N ARG A 86 -20.97 3.39 15.74
CA ARG A 86 -22.40 3.11 15.87
C ARG A 86 -22.82 1.93 15.01
N LYS A 87 -22.49 1.94 13.72
CA LYS A 87 -22.81 0.84 12.80
C LYS A 87 -22.27 -0.51 13.28
N TYR A 88 -21.12 -0.53 13.94
CA TYR A 88 -20.51 -1.75 14.44
C TYR A 88 -21.15 -2.26 15.74
N PHE A 89 -21.38 -1.37 16.72
CA PHE A 89 -21.79 -1.76 18.07
C PHE A 89 -23.30 -1.71 18.33
N GLU A 90 -24.08 -0.93 17.57
CA GLU A 90 -25.54 -0.84 17.73
C GLU A 90 -26.23 -2.21 17.57
N PRO A 91 -25.91 -3.04 16.55
CA PRO A 91 -26.48 -4.40 16.45
C PRO A 91 -26.05 -5.31 17.60
N ILE A 92 -24.82 -5.13 18.09
CA ILE A 92 -24.24 -5.92 19.19
C ILE A 92 -25.04 -5.64 20.46
N PHE A 93 -25.25 -4.37 20.80
CA PHE A 93 -26.06 -3.97 21.96
C PHE A 93 -27.53 -4.35 21.86
N ALA A 94 -28.12 -4.34 20.66
CA ALA A 94 -29.50 -4.75 20.46
C ALA A 94 -29.71 -6.27 20.62
N SER A 95 -28.69 -7.07 20.32
CA SER A 95 -28.80 -8.54 20.27
C SER A 95 -28.57 -9.25 21.59
N ASP A 96 -27.85 -8.65 22.55
CA ASP A 96 -27.50 -9.28 23.82
C ASP A 96 -27.57 -8.24 24.94
N GLY A 97 -28.67 -8.28 25.70
CA GLY A 97 -28.90 -7.39 26.85
C GLY A 97 -27.90 -7.56 27.99
N SER A 98 -27.03 -8.58 27.92
CA SER A 98 -26.09 -8.97 28.97
C SER A 98 -24.63 -9.01 28.52
N ILE A 99 -24.27 -8.33 27.42
CA ILE A 99 -22.87 -8.34 26.98
C ILE A 99 -21.95 -7.84 28.09
N ASP A 100 -20.98 -8.72 28.42
CA ASP A 100 -19.88 -8.51 29.33
C ASP A 100 -18.76 -7.67 28.68
N ASP A 101 -18.04 -6.89 29.49
CA ASP A 101 -16.95 -6.02 29.05
C ASP A 101 -15.83 -6.80 28.34
N LEU A 102 -15.60 -8.05 28.72
CA LEU A 102 -14.63 -8.91 28.03
C LEU A 102 -15.01 -9.17 26.58
N LYS A 103 -16.29 -9.46 26.31
CA LYS A 103 -16.79 -9.69 24.94
C LYS A 103 -16.70 -8.38 24.14
N LEU A 104 -17.08 -7.24 24.72
CA LEU A 104 -16.93 -5.93 24.06
C LEU A 104 -15.47 -5.62 23.75
N PHE A 105 -14.56 -5.92 24.67
CA PHE A 105 -13.14 -5.71 24.46
C PHE A 105 -12.61 -6.55 23.29
N ILE A 106 -13.02 -7.82 23.18
CA ILE A 106 -12.65 -8.68 22.05
C ILE A 106 -13.16 -8.09 20.74
N GLU A 107 -14.40 -7.62 20.69
CA GLU A 107 -15.00 -7.02 19.50
C GLU A 107 -14.35 -5.69 19.13
N LEU A 108 -14.07 -4.84 20.12
CA LEU A 108 -13.36 -3.59 19.91
C LEU A 108 -11.93 -3.83 19.39
N LYS A 109 -11.21 -4.77 19.99
CA LYS A 109 -9.88 -5.16 19.54
C LYS A 109 -9.91 -5.66 18.10
N ARG A 110 -10.90 -6.47 17.71
CA ARG A 110 -11.09 -6.92 16.32
C ARG A 110 -11.31 -5.74 15.37
N LEU A 111 -12.18 -4.79 15.74
CA LEU A 111 -12.45 -3.59 14.94
C LEU A 111 -11.20 -2.73 14.76
N VAL A 112 -10.49 -2.43 15.86
CA VAL A 112 -9.26 -1.61 15.84
C VAL A 112 -8.16 -2.27 15.00
N ILE A 113 -7.94 -3.58 15.16
CA ILE A 113 -6.95 -4.32 14.37
C ILE A 113 -7.31 -4.27 12.89
N ARG A 114 -8.59 -4.47 12.54
CA ARG A 114 -9.06 -4.40 11.15
C ARG A 114 -8.85 -3.02 10.55
N SER A 115 -9.22 -1.95 11.26
CA SER A 115 -8.99 -0.55 10.83
C SER A 115 -7.51 -0.29 10.63
N THR A 116 -6.69 -0.69 11.59
CA THR A 116 -5.23 -0.53 11.55
C THR A 116 -4.62 -1.24 10.35
N GLN A 117 -5.02 -2.48 10.06
CA GLN A 117 -4.55 -3.18 8.87
C GLN A 117 -4.93 -2.46 7.57
N GLN A 118 -6.16 -1.95 7.47
CA GLN A 118 -6.65 -1.26 6.27
C GLN A 118 -5.90 0.04 6.02
N GLU A 119 -5.79 0.90 7.03
CA GLU A 119 -5.08 2.18 6.90
C GLU A 119 -3.58 1.96 6.73
N LEU A 120 -2.98 0.96 7.38
CA LEU A 120 -1.57 0.64 7.16
C LEU A 120 -1.31 0.23 5.70
N ILE A 121 -2.19 -0.58 5.09
CA ILE A 121 -2.09 -0.92 3.65
C ILE A 121 -2.18 0.34 2.79
N ARG A 122 -3.06 1.27 3.14
CA ARG A 122 -3.21 2.54 2.42
C ARG A 122 -1.95 3.41 2.55
N ILE A 123 -1.44 3.61 3.77
CA ILE A 123 -0.21 4.34 4.06
C ILE A 123 0.96 3.74 3.27
N PHE A 124 1.10 2.41 3.25
CA PHE A 124 2.14 1.75 2.44
C PHE A 124 1.97 1.98 0.94
N ARG A 125 0.72 1.98 0.42
CA ARG A 125 0.45 2.29 -1.00
C ARG A 125 0.77 3.73 -1.36
N GLU A 126 0.51 4.68 -0.46
CA GLU A 126 0.82 6.09 -0.65
C GLU A 126 2.34 6.34 -0.61
N ARG A 127 3.07 5.63 0.26
CA ARG A 127 4.53 5.74 0.42
C ARG A 127 5.32 5.01 -0.66
N ASP A 128 4.91 3.79 -1.01
CA ASP A 128 5.58 2.93 -2.00
C ASP A 128 4.58 2.35 -3.01
N PRO A 129 4.09 3.17 -3.95
CA PRO A 129 3.12 2.73 -4.95
C PRO A 129 3.68 1.63 -5.86
N GLU A 130 4.99 1.64 -6.11
CA GLU A 130 5.68 0.63 -6.91
C GLU A 130 5.68 -0.73 -6.20
N GLY A 131 6.13 -0.77 -4.94
CA GLY A 131 6.11 -1.97 -4.11
C GLY A 131 4.71 -2.54 -3.95
N ALA A 132 3.69 -1.69 -3.79
CA ALA A 132 2.30 -2.12 -3.74
C ALA A 132 1.81 -2.76 -5.07
N ARG A 133 2.22 -2.20 -6.21
CA ARG A 133 1.92 -2.77 -7.54
C ARG A 133 2.60 -4.13 -7.70
N ILE A 134 3.88 -4.23 -7.33
CA ILE A 134 4.66 -5.48 -7.36
C ILE A 134 4.01 -6.54 -6.48
N LEU A 135 3.68 -6.22 -5.23
CA LEU A 135 3.01 -7.11 -4.29
C LEU A 135 1.67 -7.62 -4.83
N ARG A 136 0.85 -6.74 -5.43
CA ARG A 136 -0.41 -7.12 -6.05
C ARG A 136 -0.18 -8.09 -7.21
N ASN A 137 0.77 -7.81 -8.08
CA ASN A 137 1.10 -8.66 -9.22
C ASN A 137 1.62 -10.04 -8.78
N ILE A 138 2.47 -10.09 -7.74
CA ILE A 138 2.94 -11.33 -7.12
C ILE A 138 1.77 -12.15 -6.58
N ARG A 139 0.88 -11.54 -5.80
CA ARG A 139 -0.30 -12.24 -5.25
C ARG A 139 -1.21 -12.78 -6.35
N ASN A 140 -1.50 -11.97 -7.36
CA ASN A 140 -2.30 -12.39 -8.52
C ASN A 140 -1.62 -13.54 -9.28
N ALA A 141 -0.29 -13.47 -9.46
CA ALA A 141 0.50 -14.51 -10.10
C ALA A 141 0.42 -15.84 -9.33
N ILE A 142 0.54 -15.79 -8.00
CA ILE A 142 0.43 -16.99 -7.15
C ILE A 142 -0.98 -17.57 -7.21
N GLN A 143 -2.02 -16.72 -7.09
CA GLN A 143 -3.40 -17.16 -7.11
C GLN A 143 -3.79 -17.84 -8.43
N LYS A 144 -3.29 -17.33 -9.57
CA LYS A 144 -3.55 -17.91 -10.89
C LYS A 144 -2.70 -19.14 -11.20
N ALA A 145 -1.55 -19.28 -10.55
CA ALA A 145 -0.65 -20.40 -10.79
C ALA A 145 -1.26 -21.70 -10.26
N SER A 146 -1.22 -22.76 -11.09
CA SER A 146 -1.67 -24.09 -10.66
C SER A 146 -0.76 -24.68 -9.59
N ASP A 147 0.52 -24.32 -9.61
CA ASP A 147 1.64 -24.96 -8.93
C ASP A 147 2.27 -24.13 -7.80
N LEU A 148 1.71 -22.96 -7.48
CA LEU A 148 2.13 -22.12 -6.35
C LEU A 148 1.05 -22.07 -5.27
N LEU A 149 1.47 -22.10 -4.02
CA LEU A 149 0.62 -22.00 -2.85
C LEU A 149 1.11 -20.85 -1.96
N MET A 150 0.17 -20.03 -1.50
CA MET A 150 0.43 -19.01 -0.49
C MET A 150 -0.17 -19.45 0.85
N PHE A 151 0.60 -19.32 1.93
CA PHE A 151 0.12 -19.57 3.28
C PHE A 151 0.56 -18.47 4.25
N GLU A 152 -0.13 -18.33 5.37
CA GLU A 152 0.17 -17.34 6.40
C GLU A 152 0.73 -18.02 7.65
N ASN A 153 1.88 -17.56 8.16
CA ASN A 153 2.42 -18.02 9.44
C ASN A 153 2.97 -16.81 10.21
N MET A 154 2.62 -16.67 11.49
CA MET A 154 3.04 -15.53 12.34
C MET A 154 2.82 -14.15 11.67
N SER A 155 1.64 -13.94 11.07
CA SER A 155 1.27 -12.70 10.34
C SER A 155 2.10 -12.38 9.08
N ARG A 156 2.90 -13.34 8.60
CA ARG A 156 3.66 -13.25 7.34
C ARG A 156 3.08 -14.17 6.29
N ASN A 157 3.12 -13.72 5.04
CA ASN A 157 2.73 -14.53 3.90
C ASN A 157 3.96 -15.20 3.31
N TYR A 158 3.87 -16.50 3.09
CA TYR A 158 4.89 -17.34 2.50
C TYR A 158 4.37 -17.96 1.22
N VAL A 159 5.29 -18.32 0.34
CA VAL A 159 5.02 -18.94 -0.96
C VAL A 159 5.85 -20.21 -1.08
N ILE A 160 5.22 -21.27 -1.55
CA ILE A 160 5.86 -22.54 -1.88
C ILE A 160 5.34 -23.06 -3.22
N SER A 161 6.14 -23.89 -3.90
CA SER A 161 5.75 -24.58 -5.13
C SER A 161 5.44 -26.05 -4.89
N THR A 162 4.62 -26.66 -5.75
CA THR A 162 4.43 -28.12 -5.82
C THR A 162 5.76 -28.87 -5.88
N LEU A 163 6.70 -28.36 -6.68
CA LEU A 163 8.05 -28.92 -6.84
C LEU A 163 8.78 -29.04 -5.51
N ASN A 164 8.59 -28.06 -4.62
CA ASN A 164 9.28 -28.03 -3.34
C ASN A 164 8.61 -28.92 -2.29
N LEU A 165 7.30 -29.13 -2.39
CA LEU A 165 6.55 -30.03 -1.52
C LEU A 165 6.77 -31.51 -1.86
N GLN A 166 7.10 -31.81 -3.12
CA GLN A 166 7.26 -33.18 -3.64
C GLN A 166 6.03 -34.09 -3.38
N ASP A 167 4.86 -33.48 -3.20
CA ASP A 167 3.60 -34.15 -2.92
C ASP A 167 2.44 -33.39 -3.61
N PRO A 168 2.07 -33.79 -4.85
CA PRO A 168 0.99 -33.16 -5.60
C PRO A 168 -0.38 -33.30 -4.92
N VAL A 169 -0.62 -34.38 -4.17
CA VAL A 169 -1.89 -34.64 -3.51
C VAL A 169 -2.06 -33.68 -2.33
N LEU A 170 -1.05 -33.58 -1.46
CA LEU A 170 -1.03 -32.63 -0.36
C LEU A 170 -1.15 -31.19 -0.87
N PHE A 171 -0.47 -30.86 -1.97
CA PHE A 171 -0.58 -29.54 -2.58
C PHE A 171 -2.02 -29.20 -2.99
N GLN A 172 -2.73 -30.13 -3.65
CA GLN A 172 -4.13 -29.91 -4.04
C GLN A 172 -5.04 -29.77 -2.81
N GLN A 173 -4.82 -30.56 -1.76
CA GLN A 173 -5.57 -30.46 -0.51
C GLN A 173 -5.35 -29.09 0.17
N LEU A 174 -4.12 -28.59 0.17
CA LEU A 174 -3.78 -27.27 0.71
C LEU A 174 -4.41 -26.14 -0.12
N LYS A 175 -4.39 -26.27 -1.44
CA LYS A 175 -4.97 -25.28 -2.36
C LYS A 175 -6.49 -25.17 -2.21
N ASN A 176 -7.16 -26.30 -1.98
CA ASN A 176 -8.61 -26.39 -1.82
C ASN A 176 -9.10 -26.03 -0.39
N LYS A 177 -8.20 -25.60 0.50
CA LYS A 177 -8.48 -25.00 1.81
C LYS A 177 -9.40 -25.81 2.73
N LYS A 178 -8.94 -26.99 3.17
CA LYS A 178 -9.43 -27.64 4.40
C LYS A 178 -8.33 -28.14 5.35
N ILE A 179 -7.05 -27.86 5.07
CA ILE A 179 -5.97 -28.33 5.94
C ILE A 179 -5.25 -27.12 6.53
N ASP A 180 -5.26 -27.07 7.87
CA ASP A 180 -4.45 -26.14 8.63
C ASP A 180 -2.97 -26.43 8.33
N ILE A 181 -2.22 -25.40 7.99
CA ILE A 181 -0.77 -25.47 7.77
C ILE A 181 0.00 -25.95 9.01
N HIS A 182 -0.64 -26.01 10.18
CA HIS A 182 -0.10 -26.62 11.39
C HIS A 182 -0.15 -28.16 11.38
N TYR A 183 -0.70 -28.79 10.34
CA TYR A 183 -0.71 -30.25 10.23
C TYR A 183 0.72 -30.83 10.21
N PRO A 184 1.04 -31.86 11.02
CA PRO A 184 2.40 -32.39 11.16
C PRO A 184 3.10 -32.75 9.84
N ILE A 185 2.35 -33.36 8.91
CA ILE A 185 2.86 -33.76 7.59
C ILE A 185 3.37 -32.55 6.79
N ILE A 186 2.72 -31.38 6.94
CA ILE A 186 3.12 -30.14 6.27
C ILE A 186 4.39 -29.58 6.92
N GLN A 187 4.55 -29.75 8.24
CA GLN A 187 5.72 -29.23 8.96
C GLN A 187 7.01 -29.91 8.50
N GLU A 188 6.99 -31.23 8.35
CA GLU A 188 8.13 -32.02 7.88
C GLU A 188 8.54 -31.63 6.45
N LYS A 189 7.57 -31.49 5.55
CA LYS A 189 7.82 -31.14 4.13
C LYS A 189 8.26 -29.69 3.93
N LEU A 190 7.89 -28.77 4.82
CA LEU A 190 8.28 -27.37 4.72
C LEU A 190 9.70 -27.07 5.24
N ARG A 191 10.37 -28.03 5.89
CA ARG A 191 11.66 -27.80 6.57
C ARG A 191 11.62 -26.57 7.50
N ARG A 192 10.55 -26.46 8.32
CA ARG A 192 10.30 -25.27 9.15
C ARG A 192 11.39 -24.98 10.18
N ASP A 193 12.11 -26.01 10.61
CA ASP A 193 13.18 -25.90 11.59
C ASP A 193 14.46 -25.28 11.00
N LEU A 194 14.52 -25.16 9.67
CA LEU A 194 15.63 -24.52 8.98
C LEU A 194 15.40 -23.01 8.83
N PRO A 195 16.47 -22.20 8.86
CA PRO A 195 16.35 -20.78 8.64
C PRO A 195 15.89 -20.46 7.21
N LEU A 196 15.26 -19.30 7.04
CA LEU A 196 15.03 -18.73 5.71
C LEU A 196 16.36 -18.37 5.05
N ILE A 197 16.47 -18.59 3.74
CA ILE A 197 17.64 -18.13 3.00
C ILE A 197 17.83 -16.62 3.15
N PRO A 198 19.05 -16.13 3.45
CA PRO A 198 19.33 -14.70 3.47
C PRO A 198 19.03 -14.06 2.11
N ALA A 199 18.45 -12.85 2.12
CA ALA A 199 18.05 -12.17 0.89
C ALA A 199 19.26 -11.88 -0.03
N VAL A 200 20.44 -11.64 0.54
CA VAL A 200 21.70 -11.42 -0.21
C VAL A 200 22.13 -12.70 -0.94
N ASP A 201 22.09 -13.84 -0.26
CA ASP A 201 22.47 -15.13 -0.85
C ASP A 201 21.50 -15.54 -1.96
N LEU A 202 20.19 -15.33 -1.73
CA LEU A 202 19.16 -15.59 -2.73
C LEU A 202 19.31 -14.68 -3.95
N LYS A 203 19.63 -13.39 -3.72
CA LYS A 203 19.91 -12.42 -4.78
C LYS A 203 21.10 -12.85 -5.63
N ASN A 204 22.24 -13.15 -5.00
CA ASN A 204 23.47 -13.54 -5.69
C ASN A 204 23.26 -14.81 -6.52
N ALA A 205 22.56 -15.80 -5.98
CA ALA A 205 22.23 -17.02 -6.71
C ALA A 205 21.26 -16.79 -7.89
N TYR A 206 20.38 -15.80 -7.79
CA TYR A 206 19.43 -15.49 -8.85
C TYR A 206 20.01 -14.63 -9.97
N LEU A 207 21.00 -13.76 -9.67
CA LEU A 207 21.64 -12.88 -10.66
C LEU A 207 22.18 -13.65 -11.88
N GLY A 208 22.73 -14.85 -11.69
CA GLY A 208 23.23 -15.68 -12.79
C GLY A 208 22.15 -16.20 -13.76
N ASN A 209 20.87 -16.13 -13.40
CA ASN A 209 19.74 -16.63 -14.19
C ASN A 209 18.65 -15.56 -14.43
N TYR A 210 18.96 -14.30 -14.08
CA TYR A 210 18.00 -13.21 -14.14
C TYR A 210 17.67 -12.84 -15.58
N SER A 211 16.41 -12.46 -15.82
CA SER A 211 15.97 -11.92 -17.08
C SER A 211 14.85 -10.89 -16.83
N PRO A 212 14.99 -9.64 -17.32
CA PRO A 212 14.03 -8.54 -17.12
C PRO A 212 12.60 -8.89 -17.52
N TYR A 213 12.50 -9.68 -18.60
CA TYR A 213 11.26 -9.91 -19.33
C TYR A 213 10.47 -11.10 -18.77
N LYS A 214 10.99 -11.81 -17.78
CA LYS A 214 10.31 -12.97 -17.21
C LYS A 214 9.04 -12.53 -16.46
N PRO A 215 7.88 -13.16 -16.72
CA PRO A 215 6.66 -12.87 -15.99
C PRO A 215 6.80 -13.29 -14.52
N PHE A 216 6.03 -12.63 -13.63
CA PHE A 216 6.07 -12.87 -12.17
C PHE A 216 6.02 -14.35 -11.75
N PRO A 217 5.14 -15.22 -12.31
CA PRO A 217 5.16 -16.64 -11.97
C PRO A 217 6.50 -17.32 -12.26
N ALA A 218 7.14 -17.00 -13.39
CA ALA A 218 8.43 -17.56 -13.76
C ALA A 218 9.56 -17.07 -12.82
N LEU A 219 9.53 -15.79 -12.44
CA LEU A 219 10.43 -15.24 -11.42
C LEU A 219 10.29 -15.99 -10.10
N ILE A 220 9.06 -16.16 -9.60
CA ILE A 220 8.78 -16.83 -8.33
C ILE A 220 9.26 -18.29 -8.35
N ARG A 221 8.98 -19.02 -9.44
CA ARG A 221 9.45 -20.41 -9.61
C ARG A 221 10.96 -20.53 -9.60
N ASN A 222 11.65 -19.63 -10.30
CA ASN A 222 13.12 -19.64 -10.33
C ASN A 222 13.72 -19.37 -8.95
N LEU A 223 13.16 -18.41 -8.20
CA LEU A 223 13.56 -18.17 -6.81
C LEU A 223 13.32 -19.42 -5.95
N LEU A 224 12.13 -20.03 -6.03
CA LEU A 224 11.80 -21.24 -5.26
C LEU A 224 12.66 -22.45 -5.65
N LYS A 225 13.09 -22.56 -6.92
CA LYS A 225 14.01 -23.59 -7.40
C LYS A 225 15.42 -23.43 -6.82
N ILE A 226 15.90 -22.19 -6.72
CA ILE A 226 17.18 -21.89 -6.06
C ILE A 226 17.14 -22.30 -4.58
N VAL A 227 16.03 -21.99 -3.91
CA VAL A 227 15.84 -22.30 -2.50
C VAL A 227 15.75 -23.81 -2.28
N SER A 228 15.00 -24.54 -3.10
CA SER A 228 14.85 -25.99 -2.93
C SER A 228 16.15 -26.76 -3.15
N ALA A 229 17.03 -26.26 -4.03
CA ALA A 229 18.36 -26.82 -4.25
C ALA A 229 19.30 -26.64 -3.04
N LYS A 230 19.04 -25.68 -2.14
CA LYS A 230 19.84 -25.46 -0.94
C LYS A 230 19.19 -26.12 0.27
N THR A 231 19.64 -27.34 0.59
CA THR A 231 19.08 -28.17 1.68
C THR A 231 19.25 -27.59 3.09
N ALA A 232 20.18 -26.65 3.28
CA ALA A 232 20.42 -25.97 4.55
C ALA A 232 19.34 -24.92 4.93
N PHE A 233 18.39 -24.62 4.03
CA PHE A 233 17.36 -23.61 4.26
C PHE A 233 15.95 -24.17 4.09
N ALA A 234 14.98 -23.45 4.66
CA ALA A 234 13.56 -23.68 4.44
C ALA A 234 13.22 -23.60 2.94
N ASN A 235 12.35 -24.49 2.45
CA ASN A 235 12.04 -24.62 1.02
C ASN A 235 10.93 -23.66 0.52
N TYR A 236 10.70 -22.56 1.23
CA TYR A 236 9.68 -21.57 0.94
C TYR A 236 10.24 -20.15 1.12
N LEU A 237 9.54 -19.16 0.57
CA LEU A 237 9.96 -17.76 0.62
C LEU A 237 8.88 -16.87 1.21
N THR A 238 9.28 -15.83 1.93
CA THR A 238 8.33 -14.77 2.28
C THR A 238 7.95 -13.98 1.02
N VAL A 239 6.69 -13.52 0.95
CA VAL A 239 6.26 -12.61 -0.10
C VAL A 239 7.10 -11.33 -0.09
N ASP A 240 7.52 -10.87 1.09
CA ASP A 240 8.35 -9.66 1.23
C ASP A 240 9.75 -9.83 0.62
N GLN A 241 10.38 -11.02 0.74
CA GLN A 241 11.63 -11.33 0.03
C GLN A 241 11.44 -11.26 -1.50
N ILE A 242 10.35 -11.81 -2.01
CA ILE A 242 10.06 -11.79 -3.46
C ILE A 242 9.83 -10.34 -3.93
N VAL A 243 9.07 -9.54 -3.18
CA VAL A 243 8.85 -8.11 -3.49
C VAL A 243 10.17 -7.35 -3.48
N TYR A 244 10.97 -7.51 -2.42
CA TYR A 244 12.27 -6.85 -2.28
C TYR A 244 13.19 -7.17 -3.45
N LEU A 245 13.34 -8.45 -3.79
CA LEU A 245 14.18 -8.89 -4.91
C LEU A 245 13.66 -8.35 -6.25
N THR A 246 12.35 -8.48 -6.51
CA THR A 246 11.76 -7.95 -7.74
C THR A 246 12.02 -6.45 -7.87
N LYS A 247 11.83 -5.69 -6.78
CA LYS A 247 12.05 -4.25 -6.75
C LYS A 247 13.52 -3.91 -7.00
N ASP A 248 14.45 -4.60 -6.33
CA ASP A 248 15.89 -4.38 -6.50
C ASP A 248 16.35 -4.68 -7.94
N PHE A 249 15.89 -5.79 -8.54
CA PHE A 249 16.24 -6.11 -9.93
C PHE A 249 15.67 -5.10 -10.92
N LYS A 250 14.42 -4.69 -10.76
CA LYS A 250 13.79 -3.67 -11.63
C LYS A 250 14.37 -2.27 -11.44
N GLN A 251 14.86 -1.93 -10.25
CA GLN A 251 15.49 -0.63 -10.00
C GLN A 251 16.94 -0.57 -10.47
N LYS A 252 17.66 -1.69 -10.45
CA LYS A 252 19.03 -1.79 -10.97
C LYS A 252 19.11 -1.87 -12.49
N GLU A 253 17.99 -2.13 -13.18
CA GLU A 253 17.85 -1.94 -14.63
C GLU A 253 17.84 -0.46 -15.06
N ILE A 254 18.09 0.48 -14.13
CA ILE A 254 18.52 1.84 -14.45
C ILE A 254 20.00 2.03 -14.05
N PRO A 255 20.99 1.45 -14.75
CA PRO A 255 22.34 1.99 -14.72
C PRO A 255 22.37 3.24 -15.61
N PHE A 256 22.30 4.41 -14.97
CA PHE A 256 22.52 5.72 -15.62
C PHE A 256 23.97 5.93 -16.09
N SER A 257 24.86 4.93 -15.92
CA SER A 257 26.29 5.01 -16.23
C SER A 257 26.77 4.08 -17.36
N GLU A 258 25.90 3.24 -17.93
CA GLU A 258 26.19 2.47 -19.15
C GLU A 258 25.52 3.06 -20.41
N PHE A 259 24.79 4.17 -20.28
CA PHE A 259 24.39 5.03 -21.41
C PHE A 259 25.52 5.99 -21.84
N ARG A 260 26.76 5.48 -21.98
CA ARG A 260 27.70 6.10 -22.91
C ARG A 260 27.46 5.47 -24.27
N ASN A 261 26.64 6.17 -25.06
CA ASN A 261 26.52 6.09 -26.51
C ASN A 261 26.88 4.73 -27.14
N PRO A 262 25.94 3.79 -27.28
CA PRO A 262 25.81 3.21 -28.61
C PRO A 262 25.46 4.40 -29.51
N VAL A 263 26.17 4.57 -30.63
CA VAL A 263 25.68 5.41 -31.71
C VAL A 263 24.40 4.73 -32.24
N PHE A 264 23.30 4.90 -31.52
CA PHE A 264 21.98 4.78 -32.08
C PHE A 264 21.83 6.03 -32.93
N THR A 265 22.01 5.88 -34.23
CA THR A 265 21.33 6.77 -35.16
C THR A 265 19.86 6.73 -34.75
N GLU A 266 19.34 7.83 -34.17
CA GLU A 266 17.90 7.98 -33.94
C GLU A 266 17.20 7.50 -35.21
N THR A 267 16.42 6.41 -35.12
CA THR A 267 15.72 5.97 -36.31
C THR A 267 14.72 7.08 -36.67
N PRO A 268 14.40 7.28 -37.96
CA PRO A 268 13.35 8.22 -38.35
C PRO A 268 12.03 7.98 -37.59
N GLU A 269 11.78 6.74 -37.18
CA GLU A 269 10.65 6.31 -36.37
C GLU A 269 10.73 6.79 -34.91
N ASP A 270 11.90 6.72 -34.26
CA ASP A 270 12.11 7.26 -32.91
C ASP A 270 11.97 8.79 -32.88
N THR A 271 12.54 9.48 -33.87
CA THR A 271 12.40 10.93 -34.00
C THR A 271 10.94 11.32 -34.26
N TYR A 272 10.20 10.51 -35.04
CA TYR A 272 8.77 10.69 -35.29
C TYR A 272 7.91 10.48 -34.04
N GLN A 273 8.13 9.40 -33.29
CA GLN A 273 7.41 9.11 -32.05
C GLN A 273 7.65 10.21 -31.00
N LYS A 274 8.91 10.66 -30.86
CA LYS A 274 9.27 11.75 -29.95
C LYS A 274 8.62 13.08 -30.33
N LYS A 275 8.61 13.44 -31.63
CA LYS A 275 7.88 14.63 -32.12
C LYS A 275 6.39 14.54 -31.83
N ARG A 276 5.78 13.37 -32.05
CA ARG A 276 4.35 13.15 -31.82
C ARG A 276 3.98 13.22 -30.33
N LEU A 277 4.82 12.70 -29.44
CA LEU A 277 4.64 12.84 -27.98
C LEU A 277 4.74 14.30 -27.53
N ILE A 278 5.66 15.07 -28.11
CA ILE A 278 5.78 16.52 -27.86
C ILE A 278 4.52 17.26 -28.35
N GLU A 279 3.96 16.90 -29.50
CA GLU A 279 2.72 17.50 -30.01
C GLU A 279 1.51 17.19 -29.12
N ILE A 280 1.39 15.95 -28.64
CA ILE A 280 0.36 15.53 -27.66
C ILE A 280 0.48 16.34 -26.37
N GLN A 281 1.72 16.49 -25.89
CA GLN A 281 2.00 17.27 -24.71
C GLN A 281 1.57 18.74 -24.89
N GLN A 282 1.97 19.38 -25.99
CA GLN A 282 1.64 20.77 -26.28
C GLN A 282 0.12 20.99 -26.42
N ARG A 283 -0.59 20.08 -27.07
CA ARG A 283 -2.06 20.12 -27.18
C ARG A 283 -2.73 19.98 -25.83
N THR A 284 -2.26 19.03 -25.01
CA THR A 284 -2.76 18.82 -23.66
C THR A 284 -2.55 20.06 -22.79
N ILE A 285 -1.35 20.67 -22.85
CA ILE A 285 -1.02 21.92 -22.13
C ILE A 285 -1.90 23.08 -22.58
N LYS A 286 -2.14 23.22 -23.88
CA LYS A 286 -3.04 24.25 -24.43
C LYS A 286 -4.45 24.08 -23.88
N ARG A 287 -5.00 22.86 -23.95
CA ARG A 287 -6.34 22.55 -23.45
C ARG A 287 -6.49 22.76 -21.94
N ILE A 288 -5.47 22.41 -21.15
CA ILE A 288 -5.43 22.73 -19.71
C ILE A 288 -5.50 24.24 -19.49
N SER A 289 -4.78 25.02 -20.31
CA SER A 289 -4.77 26.47 -20.21
C SER A 289 -6.13 27.10 -20.53
N ASP A 290 -6.95 26.43 -21.32
CA ASP A 290 -8.31 26.87 -21.67
C ASP A 290 -9.35 26.46 -20.61
N ILE A 291 -9.24 25.23 -20.06
CA ILE A 291 -10.18 24.69 -19.07
C ILE A 291 -10.09 25.41 -17.72
N ILE A 292 -8.88 25.80 -17.29
CA ILE A 292 -8.69 26.40 -15.96
C ILE A 292 -9.44 27.73 -15.84
N PRO A 293 -9.30 28.70 -16.77
CA PRO A 293 -10.10 29.94 -16.76
C PRO A 293 -11.61 29.69 -16.91
N GLU A 294 -12.03 28.75 -17.76
CA GLU A 294 -13.45 28.45 -17.96
C GLU A 294 -14.12 27.93 -16.68
N LYS A 295 -13.47 27.00 -15.97
CA LYS A 295 -14.03 26.39 -14.75
C LYS A 295 -13.78 27.17 -13.46
N TYR A 296 -12.67 27.90 -13.40
CA TYR A 296 -12.18 28.51 -12.16
C TYR A 296 -11.87 30.01 -12.30
N GLY A 297 -12.03 30.61 -13.49
CA GLY A 297 -11.79 32.03 -13.74
C GLY A 297 -12.99 32.94 -13.50
N HIS A 298 -14.22 32.42 -13.54
CA HIS A 298 -15.44 33.20 -13.30
C HIS A 298 -15.95 33.17 -11.86
N LYS A 299 -15.41 32.27 -11.03
CA LYS A 299 -15.65 32.24 -9.59
C LYS A 299 -14.39 32.73 -8.89
N ALA A 300 -14.53 33.70 -7.98
CA ALA A 300 -13.44 34.30 -7.20
C ALA A 300 -12.74 33.33 -6.22
N ASP A 301 -12.73 32.02 -6.50
CA ASP A 301 -12.34 30.98 -5.55
C ASP A 301 -10.82 30.80 -5.45
N TYR A 302 -10.03 31.25 -6.45
CA TYR A 302 -8.58 31.08 -6.45
C TYR A 302 -7.82 32.34 -6.91
N PRO A 303 -6.77 32.77 -6.17
CA PRO A 303 -5.88 33.83 -6.60
C PRO A 303 -5.17 33.50 -7.93
N PRO A 304 -4.84 34.51 -8.78
CA PRO A 304 -4.12 34.30 -10.03
C PRO A 304 -2.80 33.53 -9.88
N GLU A 305 -2.12 33.72 -8.74
CA GLU A 305 -0.89 32.98 -8.40
C GLU A 305 -1.12 31.48 -8.27
N VAL A 306 -2.24 31.07 -7.66
CA VAL A 306 -2.63 29.66 -7.50
C VAL A 306 -2.97 29.05 -8.86
N ILE A 307 -3.68 29.79 -9.71
CA ILE A 307 -4.00 29.36 -11.08
C ILE A 307 -2.71 29.16 -11.89
N SER A 308 -1.76 30.09 -11.79
CA SER A 308 -0.43 29.98 -12.42
C SER A 308 0.33 28.75 -11.93
N ALA A 309 0.27 28.48 -10.62
CA ALA A 309 0.91 27.32 -10.03
C ALA A 309 0.24 25.99 -10.43
N PHE A 310 -1.08 25.96 -10.58
CA PHE A 310 -1.80 24.79 -11.10
C PHE A 310 -1.31 24.46 -12.51
N LYS A 311 -1.21 25.47 -13.38
CA LYS A 311 -0.70 25.31 -14.73
C LYS A 311 0.72 24.75 -14.75
N LYS A 312 1.65 25.34 -13.98
CA LYS A 312 3.04 24.85 -13.86
C LYS A 312 3.11 23.41 -13.35
N ALA A 313 2.34 23.10 -12.31
CA ALA A 313 2.33 21.76 -11.73
C ALA A 313 1.74 20.70 -12.67
N LEU A 314 0.75 21.05 -13.48
CA LEU A 314 0.18 20.16 -14.49
C LEU A 314 1.13 19.97 -15.69
N ILE A 315 1.85 21.01 -16.13
CA ILE A 315 2.90 20.88 -17.15
C ILE A 315 3.97 19.90 -16.64
N ASN A 316 4.48 20.10 -15.43
CA ASN A 316 5.44 19.17 -14.82
C ASN A 316 4.86 17.75 -14.68
N TYR A 317 3.57 17.61 -14.40
CA TYR A 317 2.91 16.30 -14.38
C TYR A 317 2.95 15.64 -15.76
N THR A 318 2.62 16.36 -16.84
CA THR A 318 2.66 15.82 -18.21
C THR A 318 4.06 15.38 -18.63
N GLU A 319 5.09 16.17 -18.30
CA GLU A 319 6.49 15.83 -18.58
C GLU A 319 6.93 14.55 -17.88
N ASN A 320 6.61 14.44 -16.59
CA ASN A 320 6.92 13.24 -15.81
C ASN A 320 6.13 12.01 -16.28
N TYR A 321 4.90 12.21 -16.77
CA TYR A 321 4.07 11.14 -17.29
C TYR A 321 4.65 10.55 -18.58
N ILE A 322 5.14 11.39 -19.50
CA ILE A 322 5.71 10.97 -20.78
C ILE A 322 7.09 10.31 -20.59
N GLN A 323 7.89 10.82 -19.66
CA GLN A 323 9.26 10.32 -19.43
C GLN A 323 9.33 9.07 -18.52
N ASP A 324 8.17 8.45 -18.20
CA ASP A 324 8.01 7.34 -17.25
C ASP A 324 8.82 7.52 -15.94
N ARG A 325 8.91 8.78 -15.48
CA ARG A 325 9.63 9.11 -14.25
C ARG A 325 8.79 8.72 -13.03
N LYS A 326 9.45 8.51 -11.89
CA LYS A 326 8.80 8.21 -10.60
C LYS A 326 7.61 9.15 -10.37
N LYS A 327 6.44 8.58 -10.05
CA LYS A 327 5.23 9.36 -9.79
C LYS A 327 5.42 10.26 -8.57
N ILE A 328 5.54 11.56 -8.82
CA ILE A 328 5.58 12.61 -7.80
C ILE A 328 4.16 12.80 -7.26
N SER A 329 4.01 12.93 -5.94
CA SER A 329 2.67 13.17 -5.38
C SER A 329 2.12 14.53 -5.80
N HIS A 330 0.80 14.63 -5.93
CA HIS A 330 0.13 15.86 -6.36
C HIS A 330 0.45 17.07 -5.47
N PHE A 331 0.56 16.84 -4.16
CA PHE A 331 1.01 17.86 -3.22
C PHE A 331 2.42 18.37 -3.56
N HIS A 332 3.38 17.47 -3.80
CA HIS A 332 4.75 17.88 -4.10
C HIS A 332 4.86 18.58 -5.47
N LEU A 333 4.07 18.15 -6.45
CA LEU A 333 3.98 18.82 -7.75
C LEU A 333 3.49 20.27 -7.60
N LEU A 334 2.42 20.45 -6.81
CA LEU A 334 1.86 21.78 -6.60
C LEU A 334 2.75 22.65 -5.71
N ARG A 335 3.33 22.09 -4.65
CA ARG A 335 4.26 22.79 -3.75
C ARG A 335 5.52 23.27 -4.47
N ALA A 336 6.00 22.53 -5.47
CA ALA A 336 7.11 23.00 -6.31
C ALA A 336 6.80 24.33 -7.02
N SER A 337 5.51 24.62 -7.27
CA SER A 337 5.04 25.86 -7.88
C SER A 337 4.46 26.87 -6.88
N LEU A 338 4.15 26.43 -5.64
CA LEU A 338 3.70 27.23 -4.50
C LEU A 338 4.51 26.84 -3.25
N PRO A 339 5.72 27.40 -3.04
CA PRO A 339 6.60 26.97 -1.95
C PRO A 339 6.02 27.15 -0.54
N SER A 340 5.15 28.15 -0.36
CA SER A 340 4.42 28.44 0.89
C SER A 340 3.29 27.44 1.18
N LEU A 341 2.93 26.56 0.24
CA LEU A 341 1.85 25.61 0.39
C LEU A 341 2.17 24.56 1.47
N THR A 342 1.39 24.57 2.54
CA THR A 342 1.44 23.51 3.56
C THR A 342 0.57 22.32 3.16
N PHE A 343 0.85 21.15 3.72
CA PHE A 343 0.08 19.95 3.41
C PHE A 343 -1.38 20.04 3.88
N GLN A 344 -1.63 20.70 5.02
CA GLN A 344 -2.98 20.92 5.55
C GLN A 344 -3.78 21.84 4.64
N ASP A 345 -3.17 22.94 4.19
CA ASP A 345 -3.78 23.90 3.27
C ASP A 345 -4.10 23.26 1.91
N TYR A 346 -3.18 22.46 1.38
CA TYR A 346 -3.43 21.61 0.20
C TYR A 346 -4.67 20.74 0.35
N ARG A 347 -4.76 19.98 1.46
CA ARG A 347 -5.90 19.07 1.68
C ARG A 347 -7.22 19.81 1.80
N LYS A 348 -7.23 20.97 2.46
CA LYS A 348 -8.45 21.74 2.73
C LYS A 348 -8.95 22.46 1.49
N ASN A 349 -8.05 23.13 0.75
CA ASN A 349 -8.43 24.16 -0.22
C ASN A 349 -8.16 23.78 -1.69
N TYR A 350 -7.16 22.94 -1.97
CA TYR A 350 -6.67 22.75 -3.35
C TYR A 350 -6.78 21.32 -3.87
N ARG A 351 -6.84 20.31 -2.99
CA ARG A 351 -6.77 18.90 -3.35
C ARG A 351 -7.82 18.49 -4.38
N ASN A 352 -9.09 18.80 -4.13
CA ASN A 352 -10.18 18.33 -4.98
C ASN A 352 -10.10 18.95 -6.39
N ALA A 353 -9.82 20.25 -6.47
CA ALA A 353 -9.65 20.94 -7.74
C ALA A 353 -8.43 20.42 -8.52
N PHE A 354 -7.29 20.29 -7.85
CA PHE A 354 -6.06 19.85 -8.50
C PHE A 354 -6.10 18.38 -8.93
N GLU A 355 -6.65 17.47 -8.10
CA GLU A 355 -6.85 16.06 -8.46
C GLU A 355 -7.80 15.89 -9.64
N TYR A 356 -8.86 16.73 -9.71
CA TYR A 356 -9.78 16.74 -10.83
C TYR A 356 -9.07 17.15 -12.13
N LEU A 357 -8.26 18.21 -12.10
CA LEU A 357 -7.47 18.64 -13.25
C LEU A 357 -6.49 17.55 -13.70
N VAL A 358 -5.76 16.93 -12.76
CA VAL A 358 -4.86 15.81 -13.07
C VAL A 358 -5.62 14.64 -13.72
N LYS A 359 -6.85 14.35 -13.27
CA LYS A 359 -7.69 13.30 -13.86
C LYS A 359 -8.05 13.61 -15.31
N ILE A 360 -8.39 14.86 -15.63
CA ILE A 360 -8.63 15.29 -17.02
C ILE A 360 -7.35 15.06 -17.84
N VAL A 361 -6.21 15.61 -17.40
CA VAL A 361 -4.94 15.47 -18.11
C VAL A 361 -4.59 14.02 -18.40
N ARG A 362 -4.76 13.15 -17.40
CA ARG A 362 -4.46 11.73 -17.54
C ARG A 362 -5.38 11.03 -18.54
N ARG A 363 -6.68 11.38 -18.57
CA ARG A 363 -7.62 10.83 -19.53
C ARG A 363 -7.21 11.20 -20.96
N GLU A 364 -6.94 12.47 -21.21
CA GLU A 364 -6.53 12.96 -22.53
C GLU A 364 -5.22 12.29 -23.00
N LEU A 365 -4.19 12.26 -22.15
CA LEU A 365 -2.94 11.57 -22.46
C LEU A 365 -3.13 10.07 -22.71
N SER A 366 -4.10 9.42 -22.06
CA SER A 366 -4.37 8.00 -22.28
C SER A 366 -5.11 7.76 -23.59
N GLU A 367 -6.13 8.56 -23.90
CA GLU A 367 -6.90 8.46 -25.15
C GLU A 367 -6.01 8.67 -26.38
N GLU A 368 -5.12 9.68 -26.34
CA GLU A 368 -4.20 9.95 -27.43
C GLU A 368 -3.07 8.90 -27.54
N ALA A 369 -2.55 8.38 -26.42
CA ALA A 369 -1.57 7.29 -26.45
C ALA A 369 -2.16 5.96 -27.00
N THR A 370 -3.45 5.71 -26.78
CA THR A 370 -4.14 4.52 -27.33
C THR A 370 -4.41 4.63 -28.83
N THR A 371 -4.30 5.83 -29.41
CA THR A 371 -4.44 6.07 -30.86
C THR A 371 -3.10 5.92 -31.61
N ILE A 372 -2.01 5.70 -30.87
CA ILE A 372 -0.64 5.56 -31.39
C ILE A 372 -0.17 4.10 -31.40
N LEU A 373 -0.73 3.26 -30.51
CA LEU A 373 -0.56 1.80 -30.50
C LEU A 373 -1.63 1.15 -31.37
#